data_AF-A0A413B1Q9-F1
#
_entry.id   AF-A0A413B1Q9-F1
#
_cell.length_a   1.000
_cell.length_b   1.000
_cell.length_c   1.000
_cell.angle_alpha   90.00
_cell.angle_beta   90.00
_cell.angle_gamma   90.00
#
_symmetry.space_group_name_H-M   'P 1'
#
loop_
_entity.id
_entity.type
_entity.pdbx_description
1 polymer ?
#
loop_
_entity_poly.entity_id
_entity_poly.type
_entity_poly.pdbx_seq_one_letter_code
_entity_poly.pdbx_strand_id
1 'polypeptide(L)'
;MKKSCFDLKKDYTSFARIGNGEDTLQSLEVFCNAQSFVYLNENLYDYRVDSGMTSKFSQNYFEQFCIVINTIKKNNAIQSISNAQGLIALKVFSCAGRAITQARYGNILCYPEKFYQYLDSIYDNSLFRENMEQWERVKKKLQKSHLIVLKLLMMKKYGMIRNLLKIKNRI
;
A
#
# COMPACT_ATOMS: atom_id res chain seq x y z
N MET A 1 -14.69 -18.82 -9.29
CA MET A 1 -13.36 -19.19 -8.74
C MET A 1 -13.41 -20.64 -8.25
N LYS A 2 -12.40 -21.49 -8.53
CA LYS A 2 -12.45 -22.93 -8.22
C LYS A 2 -12.11 -23.15 -6.74
N LYS A 3 -12.96 -23.87 -5.99
CA LYS A 3 -12.76 -24.12 -4.55
C LYS A 3 -11.42 -24.80 -4.21
N SER A 4 -10.87 -25.58 -5.15
CA SER A 4 -9.58 -26.25 -4.98
C SER A 4 -8.38 -25.31 -4.86
N CYS A 5 -8.54 -24.02 -5.19
CA CYS A 5 -7.49 -23.03 -5.03
C CYS A 5 -7.36 -22.50 -3.59
N PHE A 6 -8.30 -22.85 -2.69
CA PHE A 6 -8.31 -22.41 -1.31
C PHE A 6 -7.94 -23.55 -0.36
N ASP A 7 -7.06 -23.27 0.60
CA ASP A 7 -6.80 -24.09 1.77
C ASP A 7 -7.77 -23.71 2.89
N LEU A 8 -8.88 -24.45 2.96
CA LEU A 8 -9.94 -24.26 3.95
C LEU A 8 -9.49 -24.56 5.40
N LYS A 9 -8.30 -25.15 5.59
CA LYS A 9 -7.79 -25.50 6.92
C LYS A 9 -6.78 -24.49 7.44
N LYS A 10 -6.38 -23.52 6.62
CA LYS A 10 -5.38 -22.53 7.00
C LYS A 10 -5.93 -21.55 8.02
N ASP A 11 -5.22 -21.40 9.13
CA ASP A 11 -5.60 -20.46 10.18
C ASP A 11 -5.18 -19.03 9.81
N TYR A 12 -6.18 -18.17 9.59
CA TYR A 12 -6.01 -16.74 9.30
C TYR A 12 -6.23 -15.85 10.53
N THR A 13 -6.39 -16.42 11.73
CA THR A 13 -6.69 -15.67 12.98
C THR A 13 -5.64 -14.59 13.27
N SER A 14 -4.38 -14.84 12.93
CA SER A 14 -3.29 -13.85 13.10
C SER A 14 -3.46 -12.58 12.26
N PHE A 15 -4.29 -12.61 11.21
CA PHE A 15 -4.59 -11.47 10.34
C PHE A 15 -5.93 -10.80 10.66
N ALA A 16 -6.70 -11.31 11.63
CA ALA A 16 -8.06 -10.84 11.94
C ALA A 16 -8.15 -9.36 12.34
N ARG A 17 -7.03 -8.74 12.75
CA ARG A 17 -6.94 -7.32 13.13
C ARG A 17 -6.39 -6.41 12.01
N ILE A 18 -6.15 -6.96 10.82
CA ILE A 18 -5.67 -6.21 9.66
C ILE A 18 -6.87 -5.72 8.87
N GLY A 19 -7.19 -4.43 9.00
CA GLY A 19 -8.29 -3.80 8.27
C GLY A 19 -7.96 -3.40 6.83
N ASN A 20 -6.72 -3.59 6.36
CA ASN A 20 -6.26 -3.14 5.04
C ASN A 20 -5.33 -4.18 4.40
N GLY A 21 -5.62 -4.59 3.16
CA GLY A 21 -4.77 -5.51 2.38
C GLY A 21 -5.00 -7.00 2.64
N GLU A 22 -6.04 -7.36 3.41
CA GLU A 22 -6.48 -8.74 3.64
C GLU A 22 -6.84 -9.46 2.32
N ASP A 23 -7.54 -8.76 1.43
CA ASP A 23 -7.84 -9.19 0.06
C ASP A 23 -6.60 -9.68 -0.71
N THR A 24 -5.45 -9.03 -0.47
CA THR A 24 -4.17 -9.38 -1.09
C THR A 24 -3.63 -10.70 -0.54
N LEU A 25 -3.82 -10.99 0.75
CA LEU A 25 -3.41 -12.26 1.36
C LEU A 25 -4.25 -13.42 0.83
N GLN A 26 -5.57 -13.24 0.70
CA GLN A 26 -6.46 -14.24 0.12
C GLN A 26 -6.16 -14.45 -1.37
N SER A 27 -5.88 -13.37 -2.10
CA SER A 27 -5.52 -13.45 -3.51
C SER A 27 -4.24 -14.26 -3.72
N LEU A 28 -3.22 -14.08 -2.86
CA LEU A 28 -1.96 -14.82 -2.96
C LEU A 28 -2.19 -16.33 -2.98
N GLU A 29 -3.05 -16.84 -2.10
CA GLU A 29 -3.39 -18.26 -2.05
C GLU A 29 -3.99 -18.75 -3.37
N VAL A 30 -4.96 -18.00 -3.90
CA VAL A 30 -5.58 -18.37 -5.17
C VAL A 30 -4.58 -18.34 -6.32
N PHE A 31 -3.73 -17.31 -6.38
CA PHE A 31 -2.72 -17.17 -7.42
C PHE A 31 -1.61 -18.23 -7.31
N CYS A 32 -1.26 -18.69 -6.12
CA CYS A 32 -0.26 -19.74 -5.95
C CYS A 32 -0.78 -21.13 -6.32
N ASN A 33 -2.08 -21.39 -6.10
CA ASN A 33 -2.66 -22.72 -6.30
C ASN A 33 -3.33 -22.91 -7.68
N ALA A 34 -3.55 -21.84 -8.43
CA ALA A 34 -4.13 -21.93 -9.76
C ALA A 34 -3.11 -22.41 -10.80
N GLN A 35 -3.56 -23.27 -11.71
CA GLN A 35 -2.74 -23.82 -12.79
C GLN A 35 -2.59 -22.86 -13.98
N SER A 36 -3.61 -22.03 -14.21
CA SER A 36 -3.64 -21.03 -15.28
C SER A 36 -4.59 -19.88 -14.93
N PHE A 37 -4.43 -18.76 -15.63
CA PHE A 37 -5.27 -17.58 -15.49
C PHE A 37 -5.73 -17.11 -16.86
N VAL A 38 -6.96 -16.61 -16.93
CA VAL A 38 -7.52 -15.96 -18.13
C VAL A 38 -7.83 -14.52 -17.77
N TYR A 39 -7.38 -13.58 -18.60
CA TYR A 39 -7.68 -12.16 -18.48
C TYR A 39 -8.60 -11.76 -19.64
N LEU A 40 -9.73 -11.14 -19.31
CA LEU A 40 -10.65 -10.55 -20.28
C LEU A 40 -10.52 -9.04 -20.19
N ASN A 41 -10.18 -8.40 -21.30
CA ASN A 41 -10.04 -6.94 -21.37
C ASN A 41 -11.40 -6.26 -21.64
N GLU A 42 -12.42 -6.69 -20.92
CA GLU A 42 -13.80 -6.22 -21.05
C GLU A 42 -14.35 -5.83 -19.68
N ASN A 43 -15.16 -4.78 -19.64
CA ASN A 43 -15.81 -4.38 -18.41
C ASN A 43 -16.95 -5.35 -18.08
N LEU A 44 -16.72 -6.25 -17.13
CA LEU A 44 -17.73 -7.25 -16.73
C LEU A 44 -18.70 -6.71 -15.67
N TYR A 45 -18.31 -5.69 -14.90
CA TYR A 45 -19.15 -5.09 -13.85
C TYR A 45 -18.60 -3.72 -13.43
N ASP A 46 -19.50 -2.80 -13.12
CA ASP A 46 -19.12 -1.50 -12.57
C ASP A 46 -18.68 -1.64 -11.11
N TYR A 47 -17.52 -1.07 -10.79
CA TYR A 47 -16.99 -1.08 -9.43
C TYR A 47 -17.60 0.05 -8.59
N ARG A 48 -17.77 -0.18 -7.29
CA ARG A 48 -18.34 0.80 -6.35
C ARG A 48 -17.50 2.09 -6.28
N VAL A 49 -18.16 3.24 -6.44
CA VAL A 49 -17.49 4.56 -6.54
C VAL A 49 -17.34 5.27 -5.18
N ASP A 50 -18.31 5.15 -4.26
CA ASP A 50 -18.46 6.14 -3.17
C ASP A 50 -18.10 5.70 -1.73
N SER A 51 -17.59 4.49 -1.50
CA SER A 51 -17.34 4.00 -0.12
C SER A 51 -16.03 3.25 0.07
N GLY A 52 -14.99 3.58 -0.69
CA GLY A 52 -13.70 2.92 -0.53
C GLY A 52 -13.07 3.18 0.84
N MET A 53 -12.40 2.19 1.42
CA MET A 53 -11.68 2.33 2.70
C MET A 53 -10.67 3.50 2.71
N THR A 54 -10.22 3.93 1.52
CA THR A 54 -9.30 5.06 1.33
C THR A 54 -9.96 6.44 1.35
N SER A 55 -11.29 6.55 1.54
CA SER A 55 -11.99 7.82 1.70
C SER A 55 -11.91 8.38 3.12
N LYS A 56 -11.37 7.61 4.06
CA LYS A 56 -11.13 8.01 5.45
C LYS A 56 -9.65 7.92 5.78
N PHE A 57 -9.20 8.75 6.71
CA PHE A 57 -7.85 8.65 7.24
C PHE A 57 -7.76 7.47 8.23
N SER A 58 -6.79 6.59 7.99
CA SER A 58 -6.38 5.55 8.95
C SER A 58 -4.89 5.72 9.26
N GLN A 59 -4.57 6.00 10.52
CA GLN A 59 -3.19 6.19 10.97
C GLN A 59 -2.35 4.92 10.78
N ASN A 60 -2.94 3.75 10.95
CA ASN A 60 -2.23 2.47 10.89
C ASN A 60 -2.24 1.84 9.49
N TYR A 61 -2.74 2.56 8.47
CA TYR A 61 -2.89 2.04 7.10
C TYR A 61 -1.58 1.48 6.54
N PHE A 62 -0.49 2.26 6.63
CA PHE A 62 0.79 1.84 6.06
C PHE A 62 1.36 0.65 6.82
N GLU A 63 1.31 0.68 8.15
CA GLU A 63 1.78 -0.40 9.02
C GLU A 63 1.05 -1.72 8.73
N GLN A 64 -0.28 -1.68 8.62
CA GLN A 64 -1.09 -2.85 8.24
C GLN A 64 -0.65 -3.43 6.88
N PHE A 65 -0.41 -2.57 5.88
CA PHE A 65 0.11 -3.01 4.59
C PHE A 65 1.53 -3.57 4.70
N CYS A 66 2.39 -3.04 5.57
CA CYS A 66 3.72 -3.60 5.78
C CYS A 66 3.65 -5.04 6.34
N ILE A 67 2.70 -5.35 7.22
CA ILE A 67 2.47 -6.72 7.71
C ILE A 67 2.08 -7.64 6.55
N VAL A 68 1.15 -7.20 5.70
CA VAL A 68 0.71 -7.95 4.52
C VAL A 68 1.87 -8.19 3.56
N ILE A 69 2.63 -7.15 3.20
CA ILE A 69 3.76 -7.27 2.27
C ILE A 69 4.87 -8.16 2.85
N ASN A 70 5.17 -8.04 4.15
CA ASN A 70 6.13 -8.92 4.82
C ASN A 70 5.68 -10.39 4.85
N THR A 71 4.38 -10.65 4.82
CA THR A 71 3.84 -12.00 4.70
C THR A 71 4.00 -12.52 3.28
N ILE A 72 3.60 -11.71 2.29
CA ILE A 72 3.66 -12.08 0.86
C ILE A 72 5.10 -12.31 0.40
N LYS A 73 6.06 -11.49 0.83
CA LYS A 73 7.47 -11.61 0.40
C LYS A 73 8.15 -12.92 0.84
N LYS A 74 7.59 -13.61 1.83
CA LYS A 74 8.07 -14.92 2.31
C LYS A 74 7.58 -16.09 1.45
N ASN A 75 6.64 -15.87 0.54
CA ASN A 75 6.11 -16.93 -0.32
C ASN A 75 7.08 -17.25 -1.47
N ASN A 76 7.38 -18.54 -1.66
CA ASN A 76 8.35 -19.01 -2.67
C ASN A 76 7.95 -18.65 -4.10
N ALA A 77 6.65 -18.69 -4.44
CA ALA A 77 6.18 -18.29 -5.76
C ALA A 77 6.46 -16.81 -6.02
N ILE A 78 6.32 -15.95 -5.02
CA ILE A 78 6.67 -14.53 -5.13
C ILE A 78 8.18 -14.35 -5.29
N GLN A 79 8.98 -15.09 -4.53
CA GLN A 79 10.45 -15.02 -4.62
C GLN A 79 10.97 -15.48 -5.98
N SER A 80 10.28 -16.42 -6.65
CA SER A 80 10.66 -16.89 -7.99
C SER A 80 10.40 -15.87 -9.12
N ILE A 81 9.71 -14.76 -8.84
CA ILE A 81 9.46 -13.73 -9.86
C ILE A 81 10.77 -12.97 -10.13
N SER A 82 11.21 -12.96 -11.40
CA SER A 82 12.47 -12.34 -11.86
C SER A 82 12.71 -10.89 -11.35
N ASN A 83 11.64 -10.12 -11.12
CA ASN A 83 11.70 -8.77 -10.56
C ASN A 83 10.87 -8.61 -9.26
N ALA A 84 10.86 -9.62 -8.40
CA ALA A 84 10.10 -9.60 -7.14
C ALA A 84 10.41 -8.35 -6.30
N GLN A 85 11.70 -8.03 -6.11
CA GLN A 85 12.13 -6.89 -5.29
C GLN A 85 11.61 -5.55 -5.83
N GLY A 86 11.67 -5.32 -7.15
CA GLY A 86 11.14 -4.09 -7.75
C GLY A 86 9.62 -3.99 -7.65
N LEU A 87 8.89 -5.11 -7.72
CA LEU A 87 7.44 -5.14 -7.53
C LEU A 87 7.05 -4.88 -6.07
N ILE A 88 7.79 -5.47 -5.12
CA ILE A 88 7.64 -5.21 -3.68
C ILE A 88 7.87 -3.72 -3.39
N ALA A 89 8.98 -3.16 -3.87
CA ALA A 89 9.30 -1.75 -3.69
C ALA A 89 8.20 -0.84 -4.26
N LEU A 90 7.71 -1.14 -5.48
CA LEU A 90 6.61 -0.40 -6.09
C LEU A 90 5.35 -0.42 -5.22
N LYS A 91 5.01 -1.58 -4.64
CA LYS A 91 3.85 -1.72 -3.74
C LYS A 91 4.06 -0.96 -2.43
N VAL A 92 5.23 -1.06 -1.81
CA VAL A 92 5.60 -0.34 -0.58
C VAL A 92 5.46 1.17 -0.78
N PHE A 93 6.06 1.73 -1.83
CA PHE A 93 5.93 3.16 -2.13
C PHE A 93 4.51 3.56 -2.48
N SER A 94 3.76 2.72 -3.19
CA SER A 94 2.35 2.99 -3.50
C SER A 94 1.49 3.06 -2.23
N CYS A 95 1.70 2.14 -1.28
CA CYS A 95 1.02 2.13 0.02
C CYS A 95 1.41 3.33 0.87
N ALA A 96 2.71 3.68 0.94
CA ALA A 96 3.18 4.86 1.67
C ALA A 96 2.62 6.17 1.06
N GLY A 97 2.67 6.31 -0.27
CA GLY A 97 2.10 7.46 -0.96
C GLY A 97 0.59 7.59 -0.73
N ARG A 98 -0.13 6.46 -0.71
CA ARG A 98 -1.55 6.42 -0.34
C ARG A 98 -1.76 6.86 1.10
N ALA A 99 -0.98 6.31 2.03
CA ALA A 99 -1.05 6.61 3.46
C ALA A 99 -0.84 8.11 3.77
N ILE A 100 0.10 8.75 3.07
CA ILE A 100 0.33 10.19 3.20
C ILE A 100 -0.85 10.96 2.59
N THR A 101 -1.29 10.60 1.39
CA THR A 101 -2.34 11.36 0.70
C THR A 101 -3.73 11.23 1.31
N GLN A 102 -4.05 10.12 2.00
CA GLN A 102 -5.29 9.96 2.75
C GLN A 102 -5.33 10.78 4.04
N ALA A 103 -4.19 11.26 4.55
CA ALA A 103 -4.15 12.12 5.74
C ALA A 103 -4.96 13.41 5.56
N ARG A 104 -5.23 13.79 4.30
CA ARG A 104 -6.15 14.88 3.95
C ARG A 104 -7.57 14.67 4.45
N TYR A 105 -8.03 13.43 4.59
CA TYR A 105 -9.38 13.12 5.07
C TYR A 105 -9.49 13.09 6.59
N GLY A 106 -8.40 13.36 7.32
CA GLY A 106 -8.37 13.36 8.78
C GLY A 106 -7.99 14.70 9.36
N ASN A 107 -8.35 14.91 10.63
CA ASN A 107 -8.00 16.12 11.37
C ASN A 107 -6.51 16.18 11.75
N ILE A 108 -5.71 15.15 11.45
CA ILE A 108 -4.27 15.11 11.75
C ILE A 108 -3.51 16.30 11.14
N LEU A 109 -3.96 16.82 9.98
CA LEU A 109 -3.34 18.01 9.37
C LEU A 109 -3.50 19.29 10.21
N CYS A 110 -4.45 19.32 11.15
CA CYS A 110 -4.63 20.43 12.09
C CYS A 110 -3.57 20.43 13.19
N TYR A 111 -2.88 19.30 13.42
CA TYR A 111 -1.89 19.11 14.47
C TYR A 111 -0.51 18.82 13.84
N PRO A 112 0.32 19.85 13.54
CA PRO A 112 1.58 19.68 12.82
C PRO A 112 2.52 18.63 13.45
N GLU A 113 2.69 18.66 14.77
CA GLU A 113 3.57 17.74 15.49
C GLU A 113 3.13 16.28 15.29
N LYS A 114 1.84 15.97 15.50
CA LYS A 114 1.30 14.62 15.28
C LYS A 114 1.42 14.19 13.82
N PHE A 115 1.21 15.12 12.88
CA PHE A 115 1.38 14.82 11.46
C PHE A 115 2.83 14.54 11.10
N TYR A 116 3.79 15.26 11.68
CA TYR A 116 5.21 15.05 11.43
C TYR A 116 5.69 13.73 12.05
N GLN A 117 5.27 13.41 13.27
CA GLN A 117 5.48 12.09 13.88
C GLN A 117 4.90 10.95 13.01
N TYR A 118 3.71 11.16 12.44
CA TYR A 118 3.13 10.21 11.50
C TYR A 118 3.99 10.04 10.23
N LEU A 119 4.50 11.13 9.64
CA LEU A 119 5.40 11.04 8.49
C LEU A 119 6.73 10.37 8.85
N ASP A 120 7.31 10.67 10.00
CA ASP A 120 8.51 9.98 10.51
C ASP A 120 8.24 8.48 10.65
N SER A 121 7.08 8.09 11.20
CA SER A 121 6.73 6.66 11.32
C SER A 121 6.69 5.90 9.99
N ILE A 122 6.32 6.59 8.90
CA ILE A 122 6.37 6.02 7.54
C ILE A 122 7.81 5.97 7.05
N TYR A 123 8.56 7.07 7.20
CA TYR A 123 9.94 7.19 6.73
C TYR A 123 10.88 6.20 7.42
N ASP A 124 10.73 6.02 8.74
CA ASP A 124 11.57 5.15 9.57
C ASP A 124 11.12 3.69 9.58
N ASN A 125 9.99 3.38 8.95
CA ASN A 125 9.54 2.00 8.80
C ASN A 125 10.60 1.15 8.06
N SER A 126 10.97 0.00 8.63
CA SER A 126 12.04 -0.86 8.10
C SER A 126 11.79 -1.26 6.64
N LEU A 127 10.57 -1.65 6.29
CA LEU A 127 10.23 -2.05 4.93
C LEU A 127 10.31 -0.88 3.95
N PHE A 128 9.99 0.34 4.38
CA PHE A 128 10.18 1.54 3.55
C PHE A 128 11.67 1.80 3.30
N ARG A 129 12.49 1.75 4.35
CA ARG A 129 13.94 1.95 4.29
C ARG A 129 14.65 0.92 3.42
N GLU A 130 14.35 -0.36 3.65
CA GLU A 130 14.90 -1.49 2.87
C GLU A 130 14.67 -1.34 1.37
N ASN A 131 13.57 -0.71 0.96
CA ASN A 131 13.21 -0.57 -0.45
C ASN A 131 13.68 0.76 -1.08
N MET A 132 14.35 1.64 -0.33
CA MET A 132 14.81 2.94 -0.84
C MET A 132 15.79 2.83 -2.01
N GLU A 133 16.67 1.82 -2.02
CA GLU A 133 17.59 1.56 -3.12
C GLU A 133 16.88 1.31 -4.46
N GLN A 134 15.65 0.80 -4.44
CA GLN A 134 14.85 0.52 -5.63
C GLN A 134 14.13 1.77 -6.16
N TRP A 135 14.25 2.92 -5.49
CA TRP A 135 13.51 4.15 -5.82
C TRP A 135 13.65 4.55 -7.29
N GLU A 136 14.88 4.67 -7.79
CA GLU A 136 15.15 5.12 -9.15
C GLU A 136 14.51 4.20 -10.21
N ARG A 137 14.47 2.89 -9.92
CA ARG A 137 13.88 1.87 -10.78
C ARG A 137 12.36 1.96 -10.86
N VAL A 138 11.69 2.31 -9.76
CA VAL A 138 10.22 2.18 -9.64
C VAL A 138 9.49 3.52 -9.66
N LYS A 139 10.15 4.65 -9.37
CA LYS A 139 9.49 5.96 -9.20
C LYS A 139 8.63 6.41 -10.37
N LYS A 140 9.03 6.05 -11.61
CA LYS A 140 8.30 6.40 -12.83
C LYS A 140 6.97 5.65 -12.99
N LYS A 141 6.78 4.55 -12.25
CA LYS A 141 5.56 3.73 -12.25
C LYS A 141 4.54 4.16 -11.19
N LEU A 142 4.92 5.08 -10.30
CA LEU A 142 4.05 5.59 -9.25
C LEU A 142 3.06 6.62 -9.79
N GLN A 143 1.89 6.71 -9.15
CA GLN A 143 0.95 7.81 -9.37
C GLN A 143 1.66 9.16 -9.12
N LYS A 144 1.46 10.16 -9.99
CA LYS A 144 2.14 11.47 -9.92
C LYS A 144 2.04 12.12 -8.53
N SER A 145 0.86 12.08 -7.90
CA SER A 145 0.67 12.62 -6.54
C SER A 145 1.49 11.88 -5.48
N HIS A 146 1.61 10.55 -5.59
CA HIS A 146 2.43 9.74 -4.68
C HIS A 146 3.91 10.07 -4.86
N LEU A 147 4.37 10.16 -6.12
CA LEU A 147 5.74 10.53 -6.45
C LEU A 147 6.17 11.84 -5.78
N ILE A 148 5.32 12.88 -5.82
CA ILE A 148 5.61 14.18 -5.21
C ILE A 148 5.74 14.06 -3.69
N VAL A 149 4.73 13.49 -3.02
CA VAL A 149 4.75 13.42 -1.54
C VAL A 149 5.86 12.52 -1.02
N LEU A 150 6.21 11.44 -1.74
CA LEU A 150 7.30 10.55 -1.36
C LEU A 150 8.68 11.20 -1.52
N LYS A 151 8.90 11.97 -2.60
CA LYS A 151 10.14 12.77 -2.73
C LYS A 151 10.29 13.74 -1.57
N LEU A 152 9.22 14.46 -1.24
CA LEU A 152 9.22 15.39 -0.11
C LEU A 152 9.44 14.67 1.22
N LEU A 153 8.87 13.47 1.41
CA LEU A 153 9.08 12.64 2.59
C LEU A 153 10.57 12.28 2.71
N MET A 154 11.16 11.78 1.63
CA MET A 154 12.58 11.38 1.59
C MET A 154 13.53 12.56 1.85
N MET A 155 13.13 13.78 1.47
CA MET A 155 13.85 15.02 1.75
C MET A 155 13.50 15.67 3.11
N LYS A 156 12.67 15.00 3.92
CA LYS A 156 12.13 15.50 5.20
C LYS A 156 11.43 16.87 5.12
N LYS A 157 10.82 17.19 3.98
CA LYS A 157 10.09 18.47 3.75
C LYS A 157 8.63 18.38 4.20
N TYR A 158 8.41 18.06 5.48
CA TYR A 158 7.08 17.74 6.01
C TYR A 158 6.07 18.91 5.95
N GLY A 159 6.56 20.14 6.16
CA GLY A 159 5.73 21.35 6.00
C GLY A 159 5.15 21.48 4.58
N MET A 160 5.94 21.17 3.55
CA MET A 160 5.47 21.21 2.16
C MET A 160 4.41 20.14 1.89
N ILE A 161 4.60 18.91 2.40
CA ILE A 161 3.61 17.84 2.28
C ILE A 161 2.28 18.29 2.91
N ARG A 162 2.33 18.82 4.14
CA ARG A 162 1.14 19.30 4.85
C ARG A 162 0.39 20.37 4.05
N ASN A 163 1.10 21.35 3.50
CA ASN A 163 0.49 22.43 2.72
C ASN A 163 -0.14 21.92 1.43
N LEU A 164 0.53 21.03 0.69
CA LEU A 164 -0.01 20.40 -0.52
C LEU A 164 -1.32 19.64 -0.25
N LEU A 165 -1.36 18.87 0.85
CA LEU A 165 -2.55 18.12 1.23
C LEU A 165 -3.71 19.04 1.63
N LYS A 166 -3.43 20.15 2.32
CA LYS A 166 -4.46 21.16 2.67
C LYS A 166 -5.04 21.87 1.45
N ILE A 167 -4.21 22.22 0.46
CA ILE A 167 -4.68 22.86 -0.78
C ILE A 167 -5.61 21.92 -1.54
N LYS A 168 -5.23 20.65 -1.66
CA LYS A 168 -6.04 19.64 -2.36
C LYS A 168 -7.39 19.33 -1.69
N ASN A 169 -7.59 19.68 -0.42
CA ASN A 169 -8.90 19.57 0.24
C ASN A 169 -9.82 20.77 -0.04
N ARG A 170 -9.29 21.87 -0.56
CA ARG A 170 -10.03 23.11 -0.81
C ARG A 170 -10.47 23.26 -2.27
N ILE A 171 -9.94 22.39 -3.15
CA ILE A 171 -10.24 22.30 -4.59
C ILE A 171 -10.99 20.98 -4.79
#